data_AF-A0AAN0LZU9-F1
#
_entry.id   AF-A0AAN0LZU9-F1
#
_cell.length_a   1.000
_cell.length_b   1.000
_cell.length_c   1.000
_cell.angle_alpha   90.00
_cell.angle_beta   90.00
_cell.angle_gamma   90.00
#
_symmetry.space_group_name_H-M   'P 1'
#
loop_
_entity.id
_entity.type
_entity.pdbx_description
1 polymer ?
#
loop_
_entity_poly.entity_id
_entity_poly.type
_entity_poly.pdbx_seq_one_letter_code
_entity_poly.pdbx_strand_id
1 'polypeptide(L)' 'MNVYGRGVLIIGGSGMGKSELALELINRGHSLVADDRVDISRVKDMIIGSRPNFYAEC' A
#
# COMPACT_ATOMS: atom_id res chain seq x y z
N MET A 1 -3.13 0.93 1.01
CA MET A 1 -3.90 1.67 2.05
C MET A 1 -5.27 1.03 2.22
N ASN A 2 -5.87 1.09 3.40
CA ASN A 2 -7.27 0.72 3.63
C ASN A 2 -8.12 1.99 3.82
N VAL A 3 -8.98 2.28 2.83
CA VAL A 3 -9.92 3.40 2.86
C VAL A 3 -11.33 2.83 2.89
N TYR A 4 -12.04 2.99 4.01
CA TYR A 4 -13.41 2.46 4.23
C TYR A 4 -13.57 0.95 3.93
N GLY A 5 -12.57 0.13 4.26
CA GLY A 5 -12.60 -1.32 4.00
C GLY A 5 -12.15 -1.72 2.60
N ARG A 6 -11.71 -0.78 1.75
CA ARG A 6 -11.18 -1.06 0.40
C ARG A 6 -9.68 -0.87 0.34
N GLY A 7 -8.99 -1.84 -0.25
CA GLY A 7 -7.57 -1.74 -0.58
C GLY A 7 -7.36 -0.75 -1.73
N VAL A 8 -6.60 0.31 -1.48
CA VAL A 8 -6.22 1.32 -2.48
C VAL A 8 -4.71 1.25 -2.71
N LEU A 9 -4.32 1.17 -3.98
CA LEU A 9 -2.94 1.26 -4.46
C LEU A 9 -2.75 2.61 -5.16
N ILE A 10 -1.80 3.40 -4.67
CA ILE A 10 -1.47 4.72 -5.22
C ILE A 10 -0.17 4.58 -6.02
N ILE A 11 -0.24 4.82 -7.33
CA ILE A 11 0.90 4.74 -8.26
C ILE A 11 1.20 6.12 -8.86
N GLY A 12 2.46 6.37 -9.21
CA GLY A 12 2.87 7.65 -9.80
C GLY A 12 4.39 7.81 -9.79
N GLY A 13 4.92 8.79 -10.53
CA GLY A 13 6.35 9.09 -10.61
C GLY A 13 6.97 9.52 -9.27
N SER A 14 8.29 9.40 -9.14
CA SER A 14 9.02 9.92 -7.97
C SER A 14 8.82 11.44 -7.84
N GLY A 15 8.65 11.95 -6.62
CA GLY A 15 8.45 13.39 -6.37
C GLY A 15 7.03 13.92 -6.62
N MET A 16 6.06 13.09 -6.96
CA MET A 16 4.65 13.50 -7.14
C MET A 16 3.85 13.66 -5.84
N GLY A 17 4.50 13.52 -4.66
CA GLY A 17 3.84 13.68 -3.36
C GLY A 17 2.99 12.48 -2.91
N LYS A 18 3.32 11.25 -3.35
CA LYS A 18 2.58 10.03 -2.95
C LYS A 18 2.67 9.79 -1.44
N SER A 19 3.85 10.00 -0.87
CA SER A 19 4.10 9.82 0.57
C SER A 19 3.39 10.90 1.38
N GLU A 20 3.35 12.16 0.92
CA GLU A 20 2.54 13.23 1.52
C GLU A 20 1.05 12.90 1.52
N LEU A 21 0.52 12.42 0.39
CA LEU A 21 -0.89 12.01 0.29
C LEU A 21 -1.19 10.81 1.21
N ALA A 22 -0.28 9.84 1.28
CA ALA A 22 -0.39 8.72 2.21
C ALA A 22 -0.42 9.18 3.67
N LEU A 23 0.44 10.13 4.05
CA LEU A 23 0.47 10.72 5.39
C LEU A 23 -0.82 11.47 5.72
N GLU A 24 -1.35 12.24 4.78
CA GLU A 24 -2.58 13.01 4.98
C GLU A 24 -3.79 12.06 5.18
N LEU A 25 -3.84 10.95 4.45
CA LEU A 25 -4.86 9.93 4.60
C LEU A 25 -4.72 9.16 5.93
N ILE A 26 -3.49 8.93 6.44
CA ILE A 26 -3.28 8.39 7.79
C ILE A 26 -3.83 9.35 8.85
N ASN A 27 -3.52 10.64 8.74
CA ASN A 27 -4.01 11.66 9.66
C ASN A 27 -5.53 11.76 9.68
N ARG A 28 -6.20 11.42 8.56
CA ARG A 28 -7.68 11.33 8.48
C ARG A 28 -8.27 10.03 9.05
N GLY A 29 -7.44 9.15 9.61
CA GLY A 29 -7.86 7.90 10.26
C GLY A 29 -7.84 6.67 9.36
N HIS A 30 -7.21 6.73 8.18
CA HIS A 30 -7.05 5.57 7.30
C HIS A 30 -5.76 4.80 7.60
N SER A 31 -5.78 3.47 7.44
CA SER A 31 -4.60 2.65 7.72
C SER A 31 -3.71 2.54 6.49
N LEU A 32 -2.44 2.92 6.63
CA LEU A 32 -1.42 2.64 5.62
C LEU A 32 -1.01 1.16 5.69
N VAL A 33 -0.90 0.52 4.53
CA VAL A 33 -0.56 -0.91 4.42
C VAL A 33 0.90 -1.10 3.99
N ALA A 34 1.40 -0.21 3.10
CA ALA A 34 2.76 -0.17 2.59
C ALA A 34 3.00 1.18 1.87
N ASP A 35 4.25 1.64 1.78
CA ASP A 35 4.65 2.94 1.19
C ASP A 35 5.50 2.74 -0.07
N ASP A 36 6.77 2.34 0.07
CA ASP A 36 7.72 2.29 -1.06
C ASP A 36 7.66 1.02 -1.92
N ARG A 37 7.37 -0.12 -1.30
CA ARG A 37 7.29 -1.41 -1.97
C ARG A 37 6.08 -2.15 -1.45
N VAL A 38 5.33 -2.77 -2.36
CA VAL A 38 4.14 -3.58 -2.05
C VAL A 38 4.30 -4.91 -2.77
N ASP A 39 4.27 -6.00 -2.02
CA ASP A 39 4.19 -7.33 -2.61
C ASP A 39 2.74 -7.59 -2.98
N ILE A 40 2.51 -7.80 -4.27
CA ILE A 40 1.19 -8.06 -4.82
C ILE A 40 1.09 -9.55 -5.15
N SER A 41 0.12 -10.22 -4.52
CA SER A 41 -0.20 -11.61 -4.81
C SER A 41 -1.64 -11.73 -5.31
N ARG A 42 -1.86 -12.59 -6.30
CA ARG A 42 -3.20 -12.92 -6.79
C ARG A 42 -3.68 -14.21 -6.13
N VAL A 43 -4.78 -14.13 -5.40
CA VAL A 43 -5.44 -15.29 -4.80
C VAL A 43 -6.84 -15.39 -5.42
N LYS A 44 -7.01 -16.34 -6.35
CA LYS A 44 -8.23 -16.48 -7.15
C LYS A 44 -8.54 -15.18 -7.93
N ASP A 45 -9.69 -14.58 -7.63
CA ASP A 45 -10.17 -13.33 -8.23
C ASP A 45 -9.85 -12.09 -7.37
N MET A 46 -9.08 -12.25 -6.29
CA MET A 46 -8.66 -11.16 -5.42
C MET A 46 -7.18 -10.84 -5.59
N ILE A 47 -6.87 -9.55 -5.51
CA ILE A 47 -5.50 -9.04 -5.43
C ILE A 47 -5.23 -8.65 -3.98
N ILE A 48 -4.20 -9.25 -3.39
CA ILE A 48 -3.78 -8.98 -2.01
C ILE A 48 -2.44 -8.26 -2.06
N GLY A 49 -2.42 -7.01 -1.59
CA GLY A 49 -1.21 -6.21 -1.41
C GLY A 49 -0.74 -6.28 0.04
N SER A 50 0.51 -6.66 0.26
CA SER A 50 1.13 -6.78 1.58
C SER A 50 2.41 -5.97 1.66
N ARG A 51 2.84 -5.63 2.88
CA ARG A 51 4.20 -5.11 3.10
C ARG A 51 5.20 -6.18 2.67
N PRO A 52 6.31 -5.82 2.00
CA PRO A 52 7.35 -6.77 1.62
C PRO A 52 7.84 -7.52 2.85
N ASN A 53 7.83 -8.84 2.77
CA ASN A 53 8.36 -9.68 3.84
C ASN A 53 9.86 -9.84 3.62
N PHE A 54 10.67 -9.10 4.37
CA PHE A 54 12.14 -9.10 4.22
C PHE A 54 12.82 -10.44 4.57
N TYR A 55 12.08 -11.48 4.96
CA TYR A 55 12.61 -12.78 5.40
C TYR A 55 12.46 -13.92 4.39
N ALA A 56 12.27 -13.65 3.10
CA ALA A 56 12.12 -14.68 2.06
C ALA A 56 13.43 -15.03 1.33
N GLU A 57 14.56 -15.04 2.04
CA GLU A 57 15.81 -15.64 1.54
C GLU A 57 16.25 -16.75 2.52
N CYS A 58 16.00 -18.00 2.14
CA CYS A 58 16.63 -19.21 2.68
C CYS A 58 17.11 -20.03 1.48
#